data_AF-A0AA42NEI6-F1
#
_entry.id   AF-A0AA42NEI6-F1
#
_cell.length_a   1.000
_cell.length_b   1.000
_cell.length_c   1.000
_cell.angle_alpha   90.00
_cell.angle_beta   90.00
_cell.angle_gamma   90.00
#
_symmetry.space_group_name_H-M   'P 1'
#
loop_
_entity.id
_entity.type
_entity.pdbx_description
1 polymer ?
#
loop_
_entity_poly.entity_id
_entity_poly.type
_entity_poly.pdbx_seq_one_letter_code
_entity_poly.pdbx_strand_id
1 'polypeptide(L)'
;MIPPIDRQAALRRMQAASRQTRHQLDVVERQIIRSMTALVPLLGRQKTAYRRGRPPEPDAFLARYRSNLAAITAERQPEIDALSRKLARQEAAIDALQARRCLPNSERRVA
;
A
#
# COMPACT_ATOMS: atom_id res chain seq x y z
N MET A 1 -4.49 25.80 25.31
CA MET A 1 -3.15 25.17 25.34
C MET A 1 -3.37 23.68 25.61
N ILE A 2 -3.12 22.77 24.65
CA ILE A 2 -3.36 21.34 24.86
C ILE A 2 -2.27 20.78 25.80
N PRO A 3 -2.63 20.17 26.95
CA PRO A 3 -1.66 19.69 27.94
C PRO A 3 -0.77 18.56 27.38
N PRO A 4 0.42 18.34 27.95
CA PRO A 4 1.44 17.42 27.40
C PRO A 4 0.98 15.95 27.31
N ILE A 5 0.08 15.51 28.20
CA ILE A 5 -0.53 14.16 28.18
C ILE A 5 -1.41 13.98 26.94
N ASP A 6 -2.18 15.00 26.58
CA ASP A 6 -3.04 14.98 25.39
C ASP A 6 -2.21 14.94 24.09
N ARG A 7 -1.01 15.52 24.08
CA ARG A 7 -0.08 15.43 22.94
C ARG A 7 0.51 14.02 22.78
N GLN A 8 0.85 13.35 23.87
CA GLN A 8 1.28 11.94 23.83
C GLN A 8 0.16 11.02 23.35
N ALA A 9 -1.05 11.23 23.85
CA ALA A 9 -2.23 10.48 23.41
C ALA A 9 -2.52 10.72 21.93
N ALA A 10 -2.45 11.97 21.46
CA ALA A 10 -2.62 12.31 20.05
C ALA A 10 -1.56 11.64 19.16
N LEU A 11 -0.28 11.68 19.55
CA LEU A 11 0.80 11.03 18.81
C LEU A 11 0.58 9.51 18.70
N ARG A 12 0.23 8.85 19.82
CA ARG A 12 -0.07 7.40 19.82
C ARG A 12 -1.24 7.05 18.90
N ARG A 13 -2.30 7.88 18.91
CA ARG A 13 -3.45 7.72 17.99
C ARG A 13 -3.05 7.88 16.53
N MET A 14 -2.23 8.87 16.19
CA MET A 14 -1.74 9.08 14.82
C MET A 14 -0.85 7.94 14.34
N GLN A 15 0.03 7.42 15.20
CA GLN A 15 0.85 6.24 14.90
C GLN A 15 -0.01 4.99 14.68
N ALA A 16 -1.06 4.79 15.48
CA ALA A 16 -2.00 3.69 15.28
C ALA A 16 -2.76 3.83 13.95
N ALA A 17 -3.23 5.04 13.62
CA ALA A 17 -3.88 5.30 12.34
C ALA A 17 -2.95 5.05 11.14
N SER A 18 -1.66 5.36 11.27
CA SER A 18 -0.66 5.09 10.23
C SER A 18 -0.43 3.59 10.03
N ARG A 19 -0.32 2.83 11.13
CA ARG A 19 -0.24 1.35 11.07
C ARG A 19 -1.48 0.75 10.41
N GLN A 20 -2.66 1.28 10.71
CA GLN A 20 -3.89 0.84 10.07
C GLN A 20 -3.88 1.09 8.55
N THR A 21 -3.46 2.27 8.11
CA THR A 21 -3.36 2.57 6.67
C THR A 21 -2.29 1.72 5.96
N ARG A 22 -1.15 1.44 6.60
CA ARG A 22 -0.16 0.47 6.09
C ARG A 22 -0.75 -0.95 5.98
N HIS A 23 -1.51 -1.39 6.99
CA HIS A 23 -2.17 -2.68 6.94
C HIS A 23 -3.20 -2.76 5.80
N GLN A 24 -3.94 -1.68 5.54
CA GLN A 24 -4.85 -1.61 4.40
C GLN A 24 -4.12 -1.77 3.06
N LEU A 25 -2.95 -1.16 2.90
CA LEU A 25 -2.10 -1.37 1.71
C LEU A 25 -1.66 -2.84 1.57
N ASP A 26 -1.23 -3.48 2.67
CA ASP A 26 -0.86 -4.91 2.67
C ASP A 26 -2.07 -5.81 2.32
N VAL A 27 -3.27 -5.47 2.79
CA VAL A 27 -4.50 -6.18 2.40
C VAL A 27 -4.76 -6.06 0.90
N VAL A 28 -4.62 -4.86 0.32
CA VAL A 28 -4.79 -4.65 -1.14
C VAL A 28 -3.76 -5.46 -1.92
N GLU A 29 -2.49 -5.43 -1.52
CA GLU A 29 -1.43 -6.21 -2.18
C GLU A 29 -1.71 -7.72 -2.13
N ARG A 30 -2.13 -8.24 -0.98
CA ARG A 30 -2.54 -9.65 -0.84
C ARG A 30 -3.75 -10.00 -1.71
N GLN A 31 -4.68 -9.08 -1.93
CA GLN A 31 -5.82 -9.30 -2.83
C GLN A 31 -5.38 -9.36 -4.29
N ILE A 32 -4.42 -8.53 -4.71
CA ILE A 32 -3.82 -8.61 -6.06
C ILE A 32 -3.16 -9.97 -6.25
N ILE A 33 -2.30 -10.38 -5.31
CA ILE A 33 -1.60 -11.68 -5.37
C ILE A 33 -2.60 -12.84 -5.40
N ARG A 34 -3.62 -12.82 -4.54
CA ARG A 34 -4.66 -13.86 -4.47
C ARG A 34 -5.45 -13.95 -5.77
N SER A 35 -5.88 -12.81 -6.30
CA SER A 35 -6.60 -12.75 -7.58
C SER A 35 -5.74 -13.33 -8.70
N MET A 36 -4.46 -12.96 -8.75
CA MET A 36 -3.54 -13.47 -9.77
C MET A 36 -3.32 -14.99 -9.63
N THR A 37 -3.15 -15.49 -8.41
CA THR A 37 -2.96 -16.92 -8.13
C THR A 37 -4.17 -17.74 -8.58
N ALA A 38 -5.39 -17.22 -8.40
CA ALA A 38 -6.62 -17.87 -8.87
C ALA A 38 -6.72 -17.91 -10.41
N LEU A 39 -6.12 -16.94 -11.12
CA LEU A 39 -6.13 -16.87 -12.58
C LEU A 39 -5.10 -17.77 -13.26
N VAL A 40 -3.97 -18.08 -12.60
CA VAL A 40 -2.88 -18.88 -13.20
C VAL A 40 -3.35 -20.21 -13.83
N PRO A 41 -4.17 -21.05 -13.16
CA PRO A 41 -4.66 -22.29 -13.75
C PRO A 41 -5.57 -22.07 -14.99
N LEU A 42 -6.33 -20.97 -15.02
CA LEU A 42 -7.22 -20.63 -16.14
C LEU A 42 -6.42 -20.20 -17.37
N LEU A 43 -5.32 -19.47 -17.16
CA LEU A 43 -4.39 -19.08 -18.22
C LEU A 43 -3.70 -20.29 -18.87
N GLY A 44 -3.41 -21.33 -18.07
CA GLY A 44 -2.86 -22.60 -18.57
C GLY A 44 -3.87 -23.42 -19.38
N ARG A 45 -5.14 -23.45 -18.97
CA ARG A 45 -6.20 -24.25 -19.63
C ARG A 45 -6.69 -23.68 -20.95
N GLN A 46 -6.66 -22.36 -21.15
CA GLN A 46 -7.17 -21.73 -22.38
C GLN A 46 -6.43 -22.16 -23.68
N LYS A 47 -5.32 -22.92 -23.61
CA LYS A 47 -4.59 -23.43 -24.78
C LYS A 47 -4.23 -24.91 -24.77
N THR A 48 -4.68 -25.72 -23.81
CA THR A 48 -4.48 -27.19 -23.90
C THR A 48 -5.32 -27.86 -24.98
N ALA A 49 -6.13 -27.11 -25.73
CA ALA A 49 -6.60 -27.57 -27.03
C ALA A 49 -5.41 -27.60 -27.99
N TYR A 50 -4.85 -28.80 -28.15
CA TYR A 50 -3.81 -29.22 -29.10
C TYR A 50 -4.18 -28.82 -30.54
N ARG A 51 -4.19 -27.53 -30.88
CA ARG A 51 -4.51 -27.06 -32.22
C ARG A 51 -3.25 -27.24 -33.07
N ARG A 52 -3.14 -28.44 -33.68
CA ARG A 52 -2.20 -28.79 -34.76
C ARG A 52 -0.73 -28.95 -34.37
N GLY A 53 -0.41 -29.68 -33.29
CA GLY A 53 0.96 -30.16 -33.04
C GLY A 53 2.00 -29.09 -32.69
N ARG A 54 1.61 -27.82 -32.52
CA ARG A 54 2.51 -26.75 -32.07
C ARG A 54 2.43 -26.65 -30.53
N PRO A 55 3.56 -26.74 -29.81
CA PRO A 55 3.57 -26.55 -28.36
C PRO A 55 3.09 -25.13 -27.99
N PRO A 56 2.42 -24.96 -26.83
CA PRO A 56 1.98 -23.65 -26.38
C PRO A 56 3.19 -22.70 -26.24
N GLU A 57 3.14 -21.58 -26.96
CA GLU A 57 4.19 -20.55 -26.94
C GLU A 57 4.34 -19.96 -25.52
N PRO A 58 5.49 -20.16 -24.84
CA PRO A 58 5.73 -19.67 -23.49
C PRO A 58 5.58 -18.14 -23.37
N ASP A 59 6.02 -17.41 -24.40
CA ASP A 59 5.92 -15.96 -24.46
C ASP A 59 4.46 -15.48 -24.49
N ALA A 60 3.58 -16.21 -25.15
CA ALA A 60 2.15 -15.88 -25.16
C ALA A 60 1.51 -16.08 -23.78
N PHE A 61 1.98 -17.02 -22.97
CA PHE A 61 1.56 -17.15 -21.57
C PHE A 61 2.04 -15.96 -20.73
N LEU A 62 3.33 -15.62 -20.79
CA LEU A 62 3.91 -14.51 -20.04
C LEU A 62 3.27 -13.17 -20.42
N ALA A 63 2.98 -12.94 -21.69
CA ALA A 63 2.30 -11.73 -22.15
C ALA A 63 0.90 -11.59 -21.53
N ARG A 64 0.11 -12.67 -21.53
CA ARG A 64 -1.23 -12.69 -20.90
C ARG A 64 -1.14 -12.54 -19.39
N TYR A 65 -0.17 -13.19 -18.75
CA TYR A 65 0.10 -13.04 -17.32
C TYR A 65 0.37 -11.56 -16.97
N ARG A 66 1.30 -10.91 -17.69
CA ARG A 66 1.64 -9.50 -17.48
C ARG A 66 0.45 -8.57 -17.74
N SER A 67 -0.30 -8.81 -18.81
CA SER A 67 -1.49 -8.03 -19.14
C SER A 67 -2.57 -8.11 -18.04
N ASN A 68 -2.83 -9.31 -17.51
CA ASN A 68 -3.82 -9.49 -16.45
C ASN A 68 -3.35 -8.88 -15.13
N LEU A 69 -2.07 -9.02 -14.79
CA LEU A 69 -1.50 -8.38 -13.61
C LEU A 69 -1.64 -6.85 -13.71
N ALA A 70 -1.29 -6.28 -14.87
CA ALA A 70 -1.43 -4.84 -15.11
C ALA A 70 -2.89 -4.38 -14.99
N ALA A 71 -3.86 -5.14 -15.50
CA ALA A 71 -5.28 -4.81 -15.37
C ALA A 71 -5.74 -4.83 -13.90
N ILE A 72 -5.42 -5.89 -13.16
CA ILE A 72 -5.77 -6.00 -11.73
C ILE A 72 -5.13 -4.87 -10.92
N THR A 73 -3.85 -4.56 -11.18
CA THR A 73 -3.17 -3.45 -10.52
C THR A 73 -3.80 -2.11 -10.90
N ALA A 74 -4.13 -1.88 -12.17
CA ALA A 74 -4.77 -0.64 -12.62
C ALA A 74 -6.13 -0.40 -11.95
N GLU A 75 -6.95 -1.45 -11.78
CA GLU A 75 -8.21 -1.37 -11.05
C GLU A 75 -8.04 -0.96 -9.58
N ARG A 76 -6.93 -1.36 -8.94
CA ARG A 76 -6.62 -1.03 -7.53
C ARG A 76 -5.76 0.21 -7.36
N GLN A 77 -5.20 0.74 -8.44
CA GLN A 77 -4.27 1.87 -8.39
C GLN A 77 -4.86 3.11 -7.71
N PRO A 78 -6.13 3.52 -7.96
CA PRO A 78 -6.71 4.68 -7.29
C PRO A 78 -6.79 4.52 -5.77
N GLU A 79 -7.06 3.30 -5.29
CA GLU A 79 -7.11 2.97 -3.87
C GLU A 79 -5.70 3.00 -3.25
N ILE A 80 -4.73 2.37 -3.92
CA ILE A 80 -3.31 2.39 -3.51
C ILE A 80 -2.81 3.83 -3.41
N ASP A 81 -3.07 4.65 -4.42
CA ASP A 81 -2.65 6.04 -4.46
C ASP A 81 -3.30 6.87 -3.33
N ALA A 82 -4.60 6.65 -3.07
CA ALA A 82 -5.33 7.33 -2.01
C ALA A 82 -4.77 6.97 -0.61
N LEU A 83 -4.53 5.68 -0.36
CA LEU A 83 -3.94 5.19 0.89
C LEU A 83 -2.50 5.66 1.06
N SER A 84 -1.71 5.66 -0.01
CA SER A 84 -0.32 6.12 0.00
C SER A 84 -0.21 7.61 0.31
N ARG A 85 -1.05 8.45 -0.33
CA ARG A 85 -1.13 9.88 -0.01
C ARG A 85 -1.58 10.13 1.42
N LYS A 86 -2.54 9.35 1.92
CA LYS A 86 -3.00 9.43 3.31
C LYS A 86 -1.88 9.09 4.29
N LEU A 87 -1.14 8.02 4.02
CA LEU A 87 0.00 7.59 4.83
C LEU A 87 1.09 8.67 4.90
N ALA A 88 1.48 9.22 3.74
CA ALA A 88 2.49 10.29 3.69
C ALA A 88 2.07 11.52 4.52
N ARG A 89 0.78 11.90 4.50
CA ARG A 89 0.27 12.99 5.33
C ARG A 89 0.30 12.66 6.83
N GLN A 90 -0.02 11.41 7.20
CA GLN A 90 0.03 10.97 8.59
C GLN A 90 1.47 10.96 9.11
N GLU A 91 2.42 10.46 8.31
CA GLU A 91 3.86 10.42 8.64
C GLU A 91 4.43 11.82 8.81
N ALA A 92 4.19 12.73 7.86
CA ALA A 92 4.62 14.12 7.97
C ALA A 92 4.08 14.82 9.23
N ALA A 93 2.83 14.54 9.62
CA ALA A 93 2.23 15.12 10.81
C ALA A 93 2.78 14.48 12.11
N ILE A 94 3.14 13.19 12.10
CA ILE A 94 3.84 12.53 13.20
C ILE A 94 5.23 13.16 13.39
N ASP A 95 5.98 13.34 12.31
CA ASP A 95 7.32 13.95 12.34
C ASP A 95 7.26 15.38 12.89
N ALA A 96 6.29 16.18 12.44
CA ALA A 96 6.07 17.53 12.96
C ALA A 96 5.74 17.54 14.47
N LEU A 97 4.93 16.59 14.95
CA LEU A 97 4.63 16.46 16.37
C LEU A 97 5.85 16.01 17.19
N GLN A 98 6.68 15.13 16.63
CA GLN A 98 7.92 14.69 17.28
C GLN A 98 8.97 15.80 17.34
N ALA A 99 9.16 16.56 16.25
CA ALA A 99 10.04 17.73 16.22
C ALA A 99 9.64 18.77 17.28
N ARG A 100 8.34 19.06 17.41
CA ARG A 100 7.81 19.95 18.47
C ARG A 100 8.02 19.45 19.89
N ARG A 101 8.24 18.15 20.11
CA ARG A 101 8.62 17.58 21.42
C ARG A 101 10.12 17.63 21.67
N CYS A 102 10.92 17.65 20.61
CA CYS A 102 12.39 17.65 20.68
C CYS A 102 12.97 19.07 20.79
N LEU A 103 12.25 20.11 20.32
CA LEU A 103 12.63 21.50 20.56
C LEU A 103 12.61 21.80 22.07
N PRO A 104 13.77 22.08 22.71
CA PRO A 104 13.80 22.46 24.11
C PRO A 104 13.11 23.82 24.27
N ASN A 105 12.44 23.98 25.40
CA ASN A 105 11.75 25.19 25.84
C ASN A 105 12.75 26.31 26.23
N SER A 106 13.83 26.50 25.46
CA SER A 106 14.99 27.34 25.82
C SER A 106 14.82 28.82 25.46
N GLU A 107 13.72 29.23 24.82
CA GLU A 107 13.43 30.65 24.51
C GLU A 107 12.44 31.30 25.49
N ARG A 108 12.37 30.83 26.74
CA ARG A 108 11.55 31.44 27.79
C ARG A 108 12.33 32.07 28.96
N ARG A 109 13.60 32.45 28.73
CA ARG A 109 14.38 33.26 29.68
C ARG A 109 15.17 34.35 28.97
N VAL A 110 14.47 35.35 28.43
CA VAL A 110 15.02 36.72 28.34
C VAL A 110 13.88 37.69 28.60
N ALA A 111 13.72 38.09 29.86
CA ALA A 111 13.19 39.36 30.34
C ALA A 111 13.60 39.51 31.80
#